data_AF-A0A2W1H4U7-F1
#
_entry.id   AF-A0A2W1H4U7-F1
#
_cell.length_a   1.000
_cell.length_b   1.000
_cell.length_c   1.000
_cell.angle_alpha   90.00
_cell.angle_beta   90.00
_cell.angle_gamma   90.00
#
_symmetry.space_group_name_H-M   'P 1'
#
loop_
_entity.id
_entity.type
_entity.pdbx_description
1 polymer ?
#
loop_
_entity_poly.entity_id
_entity_poly.type
_entity_poly.pdbx_seq_one_letter_code
_entity_poly.pdbx_strand_id
1 'polypeptide(L)'
;MEPSNSERNPNAPLRLLSLDGGGVRGLSSLLVLQTLMENIALEEKRLGRRAMNNHEPLKPCDYFDLIGGTSTGGIIAIMLSRLRLDCKQCIDVYSKLAEQIFKHDRSFKAFGMKIPTGASRFSGVVLANAIKTALKDLNFDPDELMWDEALFEEVDDANDLPRDSIWADALPEMMVTESPVNTMKNSQYSLESGPADSIDSSKAPSTLYSDSPFHPTIKAPERRSTWKLHHRQSVHRKANAKGCRGFVLTSLKNALGLPRILSTYDPNDRTTRIWEALRATSAAPTFFEEMQFGTPKVTYLDGGVGFNNPCAEVDYAAKALWEGRSIGVIVSVGTARVDNEMKRMYNNSDTRYYRFDVDRGLADVSLEQWMKEDEMASLTEQYMSDTLQIRLARDFGERMAKLSALPPRFEIGATHFRLGITGHGLLDSSFSLQQVDFKTGLPLGIAPLLDDVPRMSAFRTTSPSGEGGLAIDATTGRLKKVYPVAEDLDHDGRREEATVYQCVRADNVCLRTIKTGIPQGKYKVQFIVAFHELSAGTANPKDVVFSVGKPFDARTFIKRFVDVKITPDVGSVLLHPDAVRVRVGGKRYAEGKGKGWMEVEGDVPVDVGLDGSLGFIGSVT
;
A
#
# COMPACT_ATOMS: atom_id res chain seq x y z
N MET A 1 -2.44 5.95 23.98
CA MET A 1 -1.58 6.40 22.86
C MET A 1 -2.36 6.11 21.59
N GLU A 2 -2.77 7.15 20.87
CA GLU A 2 -3.24 6.97 19.49
C GLU A 2 -2.09 6.41 18.66
N PRO A 3 -2.30 5.44 17.75
CA PRO A 3 -1.26 5.03 16.83
C PRO A 3 -0.91 6.25 15.97
N SER A 4 0.30 6.77 16.17
CA SER A 4 0.87 7.86 15.40
C SER A 4 1.04 7.40 13.95
N ASN A 5 0.95 8.34 13.01
CA ASN A 5 1.17 8.14 11.57
C ASN A 5 2.56 7.54 11.22
N SER A 6 3.42 7.33 12.23
CA SER A 6 4.71 6.64 12.15
C SER A 6 4.60 5.15 11.83
N GLU A 7 3.43 4.52 11.95
CA GLU A 7 3.26 3.08 11.70
C GLU A 7 2.94 2.71 10.23
N ARG A 8 2.57 3.68 9.37
CA ARG A 8 2.27 3.39 7.96
C ARG A 8 3.58 3.26 7.17
N ASN A 9 3.95 2.03 6.84
CA ASN A 9 5.05 1.74 5.93
C ASN A 9 4.74 2.32 4.52
N PRO A 10 5.51 3.30 4.00
CA PRO A 10 5.25 3.91 2.70
C PRO A 10 5.41 2.95 1.52
N ASN A 11 6.13 1.83 1.74
CA ASN A 11 6.32 0.76 0.77
C ASN A 11 5.33 -0.40 0.96
N ALA A 12 4.41 -0.32 1.93
CA ALA A 12 3.40 -1.35 2.10
C ALA A 12 2.53 -1.46 0.84
N PRO A 13 1.93 -2.62 0.56
CA PRO A 13 0.96 -2.74 -0.51
C PRO A 13 -0.26 -1.84 -0.30
N LEU A 14 -0.88 -1.45 -1.41
CA LEU A 14 -2.08 -0.62 -1.42
C LEU A 14 -3.30 -1.39 -0.93
N ARG A 15 -4.16 -0.69 -0.20
CA ARG A 15 -5.46 -1.20 0.27
C ARG A 15 -6.57 -0.37 -0.37
N LEU A 16 -7.41 -1.02 -1.18
CA LEU A 16 -8.41 -0.36 -2.01
C LEU A 16 -9.83 -0.74 -1.57
N LEU A 17 -10.72 0.24 -1.50
CA LEU A 17 -12.15 0.05 -1.24
C LEU A 17 -12.98 0.54 -2.43
N SER A 18 -13.86 -0.33 -2.92
CA SER A 18 -14.83 -0.06 -3.98
C SER A 18 -16.26 -0.20 -3.44
N LEU A 19 -17.11 0.79 -3.71
CA LEU A 19 -18.49 0.83 -3.25
C LEU A 19 -19.46 0.97 -4.43
N ASP A 20 -20.34 -0.02 -4.58
CA ASP A 20 -21.28 -0.07 -5.70
C ASP A 20 -22.41 0.98 -5.59
N GLY A 21 -23.00 1.29 -6.75
CA GLY A 21 -24.29 1.96 -6.81
C GLY A 21 -25.46 1.03 -6.44
N GLY A 22 -26.49 1.57 -5.78
CA GLY A 22 -27.58 0.72 -5.28
C GLY A 22 -28.81 1.40 -4.67
N GLY A 23 -29.00 2.72 -4.81
CA GLY A 23 -30.15 3.43 -4.21
C GLY A 23 -30.16 3.32 -2.68
N VAL A 24 -31.32 3.15 -2.05
CA VAL A 24 -31.44 2.97 -0.57
C VAL A 24 -30.60 1.82 -0.01
N ARG A 25 -30.28 0.82 -0.84
CA ARG A 25 -29.54 -0.38 -0.42
C ARG A 25 -28.09 -0.11 0.01
N GLY A 26 -27.56 1.10 -0.22
CA GLY A 26 -26.24 1.50 0.30
C GLY A 26 -26.10 1.38 1.81
N LEU A 27 -27.21 1.37 2.58
CA LEU A 27 -27.18 1.05 4.00
C LEU A 27 -26.59 -0.35 4.26
N SER A 28 -26.95 -1.34 3.43
CA SER A 28 -26.39 -2.68 3.51
C SER A 28 -24.87 -2.67 3.29
N SER A 29 -24.39 -1.91 2.30
CA SER A 29 -22.95 -1.75 2.06
C SER A 29 -22.22 -1.12 3.26
N LEU A 30 -22.84 -0.16 3.94
CA LEU A 30 -22.30 0.44 5.16
C LEU A 30 -22.26 -0.54 6.33
N LEU A 31 -23.30 -1.34 6.53
CA LEU A 31 -23.35 -2.37 7.58
C LEU A 31 -22.30 -3.46 7.35
N VAL A 32 -22.13 -3.92 6.11
CA VAL A 32 -21.05 -4.84 5.75
C VAL A 32 -19.69 -4.21 6.06
N LEU A 33 -19.45 -2.97 5.61
CA LEU A 33 -18.18 -2.29 5.87
C LEU A 33 -17.94 -2.09 7.37
N GLN A 34 -18.97 -1.79 8.15
CA GLN A 34 -18.88 -1.70 9.61
C GLN A 34 -18.37 -3.01 10.21
N THR A 35 -18.97 -4.15 9.85
CA THR A 35 -18.51 -5.47 10.31
C THR A 35 -17.06 -5.74 9.90
N LEU A 36 -16.65 -5.33 8.69
CA LEU A 36 -15.26 -5.49 8.23
C LEU A 36 -14.29 -4.64 9.06
N MET A 37 -14.63 -3.38 9.36
CA MET A 37 -13.82 -2.51 10.21
C MET A 37 -13.74 -3.03 11.65
N GLU A 38 -14.82 -3.61 12.18
CA GLU A 38 -14.83 -4.27 13.50
C GLU A 38 -13.89 -5.49 13.52
N ASN A 39 -13.86 -6.30 12.46
CA ASN A 39 -12.92 -7.42 12.33
C ASN A 39 -11.46 -6.94 12.31
N ILE A 40 -11.15 -5.82 11.65
CA ILE A 40 -9.81 -5.20 11.72
C ILE A 40 -9.47 -4.82 13.17
N ALA A 41 -10.37 -4.15 13.87
CA ALA A 41 -10.15 -3.73 15.26
C ALA A 41 -9.92 -4.93 16.20
N LEU A 42 -10.63 -6.04 15.99
CA LEU A 42 -10.44 -7.27 16.75
C LEU A 42 -9.07 -7.90 16.49
N GLU A 43 -8.62 -7.95 15.24
CA GLU A 43 -7.29 -8.48 14.91
C GLU A 43 -6.17 -7.58 15.42
N GLU A 44 -6.32 -6.25 15.40
CA GLU A 44 -5.36 -5.34 16.03
C GLU A 44 -5.27 -5.54 17.54
N LYS A 45 -6.40 -5.81 18.22
CA LYS A 45 -6.41 -6.18 19.64
C LYS A 45 -5.68 -7.51 19.87
N ARG A 46 -5.94 -8.51 19.03
CA ARG A 46 -5.28 -9.83 19.11
C ARG A 46 -3.76 -9.72 18.91
N LEU A 47 -3.32 -8.80 18.05
CA LEU A 47 -1.91 -8.52 17.79
C LEU A 47 -1.28 -7.52 18.79
N GLY A 48 -2.01 -7.10 19.83
CA GLY A 48 -1.50 -6.18 20.86
C GLY A 48 -1.31 -4.73 20.40
N ARG A 49 -1.78 -4.35 19.21
CA ARG A 49 -1.63 -3.00 18.65
C ARG A 49 -2.72 -2.05 19.09
N ARG A 50 -3.83 -2.62 19.55
CA ARG A 50 -4.96 -1.88 20.08
C ARG A 50 -5.24 -2.36 21.49
N ALA A 51 -5.38 -1.42 22.43
CA ALA A 51 -5.72 -1.75 23.80
C ALA A 51 -7.09 -2.46 23.86
N MET A 52 -7.21 -3.50 24.69
CA MET A 52 -8.44 -4.30 24.82
C MET A 52 -9.65 -3.45 25.20
N ASN A 53 -9.44 -2.44 26.04
CA ASN A 53 -10.46 -1.50 26.51
C ASN A 53 -10.76 -0.34 25.53
N ASN A 54 -10.07 -0.25 24.39
CA ASN A 54 -10.35 0.76 23.38
C ASN A 54 -11.53 0.29 22.49
N HIS A 55 -12.62 1.07 22.52
CA HIS A 55 -13.86 0.82 21.78
C HIS A 55 -14.16 1.87 20.70
N GLU A 56 -13.21 2.77 20.41
CA GLU A 56 -13.38 3.82 19.41
C GLU A 56 -13.59 3.25 17.98
N PRO A 57 -14.61 3.68 17.22
CA PRO A 57 -14.77 3.22 15.84
C PRO A 57 -13.54 3.52 14.99
N LEU A 58 -13.11 2.55 14.17
CA LEU A 58 -12.06 2.80 13.18
C LEU A 58 -12.61 3.61 12.02
N LYS A 59 -11.80 4.56 11.52
CA LYS A 59 -12.15 5.35 10.35
C LYS A 59 -11.62 4.67 9.08
N PRO A 60 -12.47 4.35 8.08
CA PRO A 60 -12.00 3.70 6.85
C PRO A 60 -10.87 4.45 6.13
N CYS A 61 -10.87 5.79 6.15
CA CYS A 61 -9.80 6.58 5.53
C CYS A 61 -8.40 6.38 6.16
N ASP A 62 -8.31 5.84 7.37
CA ASP A 62 -7.04 5.50 8.01
C ASP A 62 -6.55 4.09 7.64
N TYR A 63 -7.40 3.28 7.02
CA TYR A 63 -7.10 1.88 6.65
C TYR A 63 -7.03 1.65 5.14
N PHE A 64 -7.69 2.48 4.35
CA PHE A 64 -7.60 2.43 2.89
C PHE A 64 -6.66 3.52 2.37
N ASP A 65 -6.07 3.27 1.21
CA ASP A 65 -5.25 4.25 0.50
C ASP A 65 -6.08 4.97 -0.57
N LEU A 66 -7.06 4.27 -1.13
CA LEU A 66 -8.02 4.78 -2.11
C LEU A 66 -9.42 4.22 -1.84
N ILE A 67 -10.42 5.10 -1.82
CA ILE A 67 -11.84 4.75 -1.75
C ILE A 67 -12.54 5.32 -2.99
N GLY A 68 -13.18 4.46 -3.77
CA GLY A 68 -13.97 4.84 -4.93
C GLY A 68 -15.41 4.35 -4.84
N GLY A 69 -16.34 5.11 -5.40
CA GLY A 69 -17.75 4.76 -5.35
C GLY A 69 -18.57 5.26 -6.54
N THR A 70 -19.67 4.56 -6.83
CA THR A 70 -20.65 4.94 -7.86
C THR A 70 -22.01 5.21 -7.23
N SER A 71 -22.70 6.27 -7.66
CA SER A 71 -24.04 6.64 -7.20
C SER A 71 -24.09 6.72 -5.67
N THR A 72 -24.99 5.99 -5.01
CA THR A 72 -25.01 5.84 -3.55
C THR A 72 -23.64 5.49 -2.96
N GLY A 73 -22.91 4.54 -3.57
CA GLY A 73 -21.55 4.18 -3.16
C GLY A 73 -20.58 5.35 -3.27
N GLY A 74 -20.80 6.28 -4.22
CA GLY A 74 -20.05 7.53 -4.35
C GLY A 74 -20.31 8.49 -3.19
N ILE A 75 -21.57 8.64 -2.77
CA ILE A 75 -21.94 9.41 -1.57
C ILE A 75 -21.21 8.84 -0.34
N ILE A 76 -21.27 7.52 -0.15
CA ILE A 76 -20.58 6.83 0.94
C ILE A 76 -19.06 7.01 0.83
N ALA A 77 -18.48 6.87 -0.37
CA ALA A 77 -17.04 7.02 -0.59
C ALA A 77 -16.53 8.38 -0.12
N ILE A 78 -17.26 9.47 -0.41
CA ILE A 78 -16.86 10.83 -0.02
C ILE A 78 -17.09 11.11 1.46
N MET A 79 -18.16 10.57 2.05
CA MET A 79 -18.35 10.61 3.51
C MET A 79 -17.17 9.94 4.25
N LEU A 80 -16.73 8.77 3.77
CA LEU A 80 -15.65 8.02 4.40
C LEU A 80 -14.26 8.61 4.13
N SER A 81 -13.99 9.05 2.90
CA SER A 81 -12.66 9.53 2.48
C SER A 81 -12.44 11.03 2.74
N ARG A 82 -13.28 11.89 2.16
CA ARG A 82 -13.11 13.35 2.19
C ARG A 82 -13.58 13.96 3.51
N LEU A 83 -14.72 13.50 4.01
CA LEU A 83 -15.29 13.97 5.29
C LEU A 83 -14.75 13.19 6.49
N ARG A 84 -13.99 12.11 6.26
CA ARG A 84 -13.28 11.31 7.27
C ARG A 84 -14.20 10.77 8.39
N LEU A 85 -15.42 10.38 8.02
CA LEU A 85 -16.40 9.78 8.93
C LEU A 85 -16.07 8.31 9.20
N ASP A 86 -16.44 7.83 10.39
CA ASP A 86 -16.52 6.39 10.66
C ASP A 86 -17.82 5.79 10.08
N CYS A 87 -17.91 4.46 10.04
CA CYS A 87 -19.07 3.78 9.44
C CYS A 87 -20.38 4.12 10.15
N LYS A 88 -20.38 4.30 11.48
CA LYS A 88 -21.58 4.58 12.26
C LYS A 88 -22.11 5.99 11.97
N GLN A 89 -21.22 6.98 11.98
CA GLN A 89 -21.53 8.35 11.58
C GLN A 89 -22.07 8.38 10.14
N CYS A 90 -21.44 7.61 9.25
CA CYS A 90 -21.87 7.52 7.86
C CYS A 90 -23.27 6.92 7.72
N ILE A 91 -23.63 5.91 8.52
CA ILE A 91 -24.99 5.34 8.57
C ILE A 91 -25.99 6.41 9.03
N ASP A 92 -25.72 7.11 10.14
CA ASP A 92 -26.62 8.12 10.69
C ASP A 92 -26.90 9.25 9.69
N VAL A 93 -25.86 9.72 8.99
CA VAL A 93 -25.99 10.75 7.95
C VAL A 93 -26.74 10.19 6.74
N TYR A 94 -26.42 8.97 6.32
CA TYR A 94 -27.04 8.35 5.16
C TYR A 94 -28.54 8.08 5.36
N SER A 95 -28.96 7.59 6.52
CA SER A 95 -30.38 7.36 6.82
C SER A 95 -31.19 8.68 6.80
N LYS A 96 -30.63 9.78 7.34
CA LYS A 96 -31.23 11.12 7.25
C LYS A 96 -31.33 11.63 5.80
N LEU A 97 -30.26 11.44 5.01
CA LEU A 97 -30.26 11.82 3.59
C LEU A 97 -31.33 11.04 2.83
N ALA A 98 -31.41 9.72 3.01
CA ALA A 98 -32.41 8.87 2.38
C ALA A 98 -33.83 9.34 2.75
N GLU A 99 -34.10 9.60 4.03
CA GLU A 99 -35.40 10.11 4.49
C GLU A 99 -35.81 11.42 3.78
N GLN A 100 -34.88 12.37 3.63
CA GLN A 100 -35.15 13.65 2.96
C GLN A 100 -35.39 13.49 1.45
N ILE A 101 -34.63 12.62 0.78
CA ILE A 101 -34.72 12.39 -0.66
C ILE A 101 -36.05 11.70 -1.01
N PHE A 102 -36.43 10.66 -0.26
CA PHE A 102 -37.56 9.79 -0.63
C PHE A 102 -38.91 10.25 -0.09
N LYS A 103 -38.97 11.19 0.88
CA LYS A 103 -40.23 11.83 1.30
C LYS A 103 -40.87 12.70 0.22
N HIS A 104 -40.07 13.23 -0.71
CA HIS A 104 -40.53 14.13 -1.79
C HIS A 104 -40.65 13.42 -3.15
N ASP A 105 -41.39 12.31 -3.19
CA ASP A 105 -41.69 11.55 -4.43
C ASP A 105 -42.63 12.37 -5.34
N ARG A 106 -42.17 12.75 -6.54
CA ARG A 106 -43.00 13.46 -7.56
C ARG A 106 -43.87 12.45 -8.35
N SER A 107 -44.54 11.54 -7.65
CA SER A 107 -45.41 10.53 -8.25
C SER A 107 -46.82 10.62 -7.70
N PHE A 108 -47.82 10.51 -8.56
CA PHE A 108 -49.22 10.36 -8.16
C PHE A 108 -49.64 8.88 -8.25
N LYS A 109 -50.56 8.45 -7.38
CA LYS A 109 -51.09 7.08 -7.41
C LYS A 109 -52.28 7.02 -8.38
N ALA A 110 -52.18 6.17 -9.40
CA ALA A 110 -53.29 5.80 -10.28
C ALA A 110 -53.30 4.27 -10.46
N PHE A 111 -54.47 3.65 -10.32
CA PHE A 111 -54.66 2.19 -10.48
C PHE A 111 -53.67 1.31 -9.68
N GLY A 112 -53.26 1.75 -8.48
CA GLY A 112 -52.33 0.99 -7.64
C GLY A 112 -50.84 1.10 -8.03
N MET A 113 -50.52 1.80 -9.14
CA MET A 113 -49.15 2.10 -9.55
C MET A 113 -48.80 3.58 -9.27
N LYS A 114 -47.54 3.84 -8.91
CA LYS A 114 -47.01 5.21 -8.80
C LYS A 114 -46.59 5.68 -10.20
N ILE A 115 -47.29 6.68 -10.74
CA ILE A 115 -46.99 7.28 -12.04
C ILE A 115 -46.27 8.63 -11.79
N PRO A 116 -45.08 8.87 -12.37
CA PRO A 116 -44.39 10.15 -12.22
C PRO A 116 -45.23 11.31 -12.80
N THR A 117 -45.31 12.45 -12.11
CA THR A 117 -45.99 13.65 -12.61
C THR A 117 -45.14 14.47 -13.61
N GLY A 118 -43.89 14.09 -13.84
CA GLY A 118 -42.94 14.76 -14.72
C GLY A 118 -41.86 13.84 -15.29
N ALA A 119 -40.87 14.41 -15.99
CA ALA A 119 -39.81 13.66 -16.67
C ALA A 119 -38.81 12.93 -15.74
N SER A 120 -38.75 13.34 -14.47
CA SER A 120 -37.99 12.65 -13.42
C SER A 120 -38.86 12.44 -12.19
N ARG A 121 -38.59 11.36 -11.47
CA ARG A 121 -39.36 10.96 -10.30
C ARG A 121 -38.95 11.68 -9.01
N PHE A 122 -37.65 11.98 -8.88
CA PHE A 122 -37.08 12.72 -7.77
C PHE A 122 -36.41 14.00 -8.26
N SER A 123 -36.36 15.01 -7.38
CA SER A 123 -35.75 16.29 -7.69
C SER A 123 -34.25 16.27 -7.38
N GLY A 124 -33.42 16.54 -8.39
CA GLY A 124 -31.98 16.72 -8.17
C GLY A 124 -31.68 17.92 -7.24
N VAL A 125 -32.58 18.90 -7.17
CA VAL A 125 -32.47 20.04 -6.24
C VAL A 125 -32.68 19.61 -4.79
N VAL A 126 -33.61 18.69 -4.54
CA VAL A 126 -33.85 18.14 -3.18
C VAL A 126 -32.61 17.36 -2.72
N LEU A 127 -32.04 16.52 -3.59
CA LEU A 127 -30.79 15.81 -3.31
C LEU A 127 -29.64 16.78 -3.00
N ALA A 128 -29.44 17.81 -3.82
CA ALA A 128 -28.40 18.82 -3.58
C ALA A 128 -28.60 19.53 -2.22
N ASN A 129 -29.83 19.94 -1.90
CA ASN A 129 -30.13 20.61 -0.64
C ASN A 129 -29.97 19.68 0.56
N ALA A 130 -30.30 18.39 0.42
CA ALA A 130 -30.10 17.38 1.46
C ALA A 130 -28.60 17.21 1.75
N ILE A 131 -27.77 17.08 0.71
CA ILE A 131 -26.30 17.01 0.85
C ILE A 131 -25.75 18.28 1.51
N LYS A 132 -26.18 19.46 1.07
CA LYS A 132 -25.79 20.74 1.68
C LYS A 132 -26.16 20.82 3.15
N THR A 133 -27.32 20.30 3.53
CA THR A 133 -27.77 20.26 4.92
C THR A 133 -26.92 19.30 5.75
N ALA A 134 -26.65 18.10 5.22
CA ALA A 134 -25.74 17.14 5.86
C ALA A 134 -24.32 17.72 6.07
N LEU A 135 -23.79 18.47 5.10
CA LEU A 135 -22.51 19.16 5.26
C LEU A 135 -22.54 20.17 6.40
N LYS A 136 -23.59 20.99 6.50
CA LYS A 136 -23.76 21.93 7.62
C LYS A 136 -23.83 21.23 8.98
N ASP A 137 -24.59 20.13 9.06
CA ASP A 137 -24.74 19.34 10.28
C ASP A 137 -23.41 18.73 10.73
N LEU A 138 -22.49 18.48 9.78
CA LEU A 138 -21.13 18.01 10.01
C LEU A 138 -20.10 19.15 10.17
N ASN A 139 -20.56 20.41 10.30
CA ASN A 139 -19.73 21.62 10.43
C ASN A 139 -18.86 21.96 9.21
N PHE A 140 -19.25 21.54 8.00
CA PHE A 140 -18.64 21.95 6.73
C PHE A 140 -19.41 23.08 6.05
N ASP A 141 -18.74 23.75 5.11
CA ASP A 141 -19.41 24.71 4.25
C ASP A 141 -20.38 23.98 3.28
N PRO A 142 -21.58 24.52 3.01
CA PRO A 142 -22.52 23.92 2.05
C PRO A 142 -21.94 23.78 0.63
N ASP A 143 -21.00 24.63 0.27
CA ASP A 143 -20.28 24.65 -0.99
C ASP A 143 -18.82 24.17 -0.81
N GLU A 144 -18.56 23.34 0.22
CA GLU A 144 -17.27 22.68 0.46
C GLU A 144 -16.73 22.02 -0.82
N LEU A 145 -15.44 22.24 -1.08
CA LEU A 145 -14.77 21.77 -2.29
C LEU A 145 -14.45 20.29 -2.23
N MET A 146 -14.51 19.64 -3.39
CA MET A 146 -14.10 18.25 -3.55
C MET A 146 -12.61 18.06 -3.26
N TRP A 147 -11.78 19.01 -3.71
CA TRP A 147 -10.34 19.07 -3.41
C TRP A 147 -10.08 19.03 -1.90
N ASP A 148 -9.20 18.14 -1.46
CA ASP A 148 -8.81 18.01 -0.06
C ASP A 148 -7.51 18.78 0.21
N GLU A 149 -7.66 20.07 0.51
CA GLU A 149 -6.53 20.95 0.85
C GLU A 149 -5.83 20.52 2.15
N ALA A 150 -6.51 19.79 3.05
CA ALA A 150 -5.90 19.28 4.26
C ALA A 150 -4.95 18.10 3.98
N LEU A 151 -5.17 17.36 2.90
CA LEU A 151 -4.37 16.19 2.55
C LEU A 151 -3.33 16.46 1.46
N PHE A 152 -3.61 17.38 0.53
CA PHE A 152 -2.80 17.61 -0.66
C PHE A 152 -2.28 19.04 -0.75
N GLU A 153 -1.05 19.14 -1.23
CA GLU A 153 -0.43 20.40 -1.66
C GLU A 153 0.06 20.25 -3.08
N GLU A 154 0.03 21.37 -3.80
CA GLU A 154 0.69 21.47 -5.08
C GLU A 154 2.16 21.75 -4.86
N VAL A 155 3.01 21.07 -5.61
CA VAL A 155 4.43 21.40 -5.69
C VAL A 155 4.64 22.05 -7.05
N ASP A 156 5.23 23.24 -7.04
CA ASP A 156 5.57 23.95 -8.26
C ASP A 156 6.48 23.07 -9.12
N ASP A 157 6.09 22.83 -10.37
CA ASP A 157 6.89 22.07 -11.33
C ASP A 157 8.26 22.76 -11.51
N ALA A 158 9.33 22.01 -11.76
CA ALA A 158 10.66 22.58 -12.03
C ALA A 158 10.66 23.57 -13.24
N ASN A 159 9.64 23.49 -14.10
CA ASN A 159 9.40 24.43 -15.20
C ASN A 159 8.78 25.77 -14.77
N ASP A 160 8.24 25.86 -13.56
CA ASP A 160 7.74 27.10 -12.93
C ASP A 160 8.82 27.78 -12.06
N LEU A 161 10.08 27.30 -12.10
CA LEU A 161 11.21 28.03 -11.51
C LEU A 161 11.26 29.45 -12.12
N PRO A 162 11.42 30.52 -11.30
CA PRO A 162 11.57 31.87 -11.81
C PRO A 162 12.67 31.90 -12.88
N ARG A 163 12.48 32.70 -13.95
CA ARG A 163 13.44 32.84 -15.07
C ARG A 163 14.87 33.17 -14.66
N ASP A 164 15.09 33.55 -13.40
CA ASP A 164 16.37 33.90 -12.81
C ASP A 164 17.04 32.73 -12.04
N SER A 165 16.51 31.50 -12.13
CA SER A 165 17.09 30.32 -11.48
C SER A 165 18.28 29.76 -12.27
N ILE A 166 19.38 29.51 -11.55
CA ILE A 166 20.69 29.06 -12.07
C ILE A 166 20.61 27.69 -12.78
N TRP A 167 19.51 26.95 -12.61
CA TRP A 167 19.30 25.59 -13.13
C TRP A 167 18.36 25.51 -14.34
N ALA A 168 17.98 26.65 -14.94
CA ALA A 168 17.06 26.69 -16.08
C ALA A 168 17.53 25.87 -17.30
N ASP A 169 18.84 25.65 -17.45
CA ASP A 169 19.44 24.98 -18.60
C ASP A 169 19.57 23.45 -18.46
N ALA A 170 19.11 22.86 -17.34
CA ALA A 170 19.32 21.44 -17.02
C ALA A 170 18.09 20.54 -17.23
N LEU A 171 17.17 20.91 -18.14
CA LEU A 171 15.96 20.12 -18.39
C LEU A 171 16.28 18.82 -19.17
N PRO A 172 15.83 17.64 -18.71
CA PRO A 172 15.89 16.41 -19.51
C PRO A 172 14.93 16.50 -20.70
N GLU A 173 15.34 15.96 -21.85
CA GLU A 173 14.51 15.89 -23.06
C GLU A 173 13.15 15.21 -22.79
N MET A 174 12.10 15.89 -23.23
CA MET A 174 10.71 15.51 -23.10
C MET A 174 10.41 14.27 -23.97
N MET A 175 10.22 13.09 -23.37
CA MET A 175 9.63 11.95 -24.09
C MET A 175 8.13 12.14 -24.25
N VAL A 176 7.72 12.58 -25.43
CA VAL A 176 6.32 12.57 -25.87
C VAL A 176 6.00 11.16 -26.36
N THR A 177 5.17 10.42 -25.63
CA THR A 177 4.55 9.21 -26.20
C THR A 177 3.33 9.64 -27.01
N GLU A 178 3.43 9.52 -28.33
CA GLU A 178 2.31 9.82 -29.23
C GLU A 178 1.14 8.84 -28.97
N SER A 179 -0.06 9.41 -28.88
CA SER A 179 -1.32 8.67 -28.72
C SER A 179 -1.68 7.95 -30.02
N PRO A 180 -2.15 6.68 -29.99
CA PRO A 180 -2.51 5.94 -31.19
C PRO A 180 -3.92 6.32 -31.65
N VAL A 181 -4.11 7.54 -32.16
CA VAL A 181 -5.35 7.91 -32.87
C VAL A 181 -4.99 8.82 -34.05
N ASN A 182 -4.45 8.22 -35.11
CA ASN A 182 -4.65 8.64 -36.51
C ASN A 182 -4.02 7.63 -37.48
N THR A 183 -4.50 6.40 -37.44
CA THR A 183 -4.26 5.46 -38.56
C THR A 183 -5.46 5.55 -39.49
N MET A 184 -5.44 6.47 -40.47
CA MET A 184 -6.08 6.32 -41.81
C MET A 184 -5.77 7.52 -42.70
N LYS A 185 -4.72 7.38 -43.53
CA LYS A 185 -4.69 7.63 -44.99
C LYS A 185 -3.24 7.83 -45.41
N ASN A 186 -2.54 6.72 -45.58
CA ASN A 186 -1.36 6.70 -46.44
C ASN A 186 -1.75 5.98 -47.72
N SER A 187 -1.96 6.74 -48.80
CA SER A 187 -1.97 6.21 -50.15
C SER A 187 -1.26 7.21 -51.06
N GLN A 188 -0.03 6.84 -51.40
CA GLN A 188 0.65 7.07 -52.69
C GLN A 188 0.70 8.51 -53.22
N TYR A 189 1.90 9.10 -53.27
CA TYR A 189 2.71 9.17 -54.49
C TYR A 189 4.03 9.91 -54.21
N SER A 190 5.10 9.34 -54.75
CA SER A 190 6.49 9.81 -54.73
C SER A 190 6.69 11.09 -55.56
N LEU A 191 7.69 11.92 -55.20
CA LEU A 191 8.69 12.53 -56.12
C LEU A 191 9.69 13.43 -55.38
N GLU A 192 10.85 13.58 -56.02
CA GLU A 192 12.20 13.88 -55.51
C GLU A 192 12.59 15.38 -55.43
N SER A 193 13.84 15.62 -54.98
CA SER A 193 14.73 16.81 -55.08
C SER A 193 14.49 17.93 -54.06
N GLY A 194 15.46 18.60 -53.44
CA GLY A 194 16.93 18.66 -53.40
C GLY A 194 17.31 19.84 -52.46
N PRO A 195 18.57 20.03 -52.03
CA PRO A 195 18.93 20.92 -50.91
C PRO A 195 19.40 22.34 -51.34
N ALA A 196 19.59 23.23 -50.34
CA ALA A 196 20.14 24.61 -50.34
C ALA A 196 19.07 25.68 -50.08
N ASP A 197 19.25 26.79 -49.35
CA ASP A 197 20.40 27.37 -48.65
C ASP A 197 19.87 28.44 -47.67
N SER A 198 20.74 28.82 -46.73
CA SER A 198 20.76 30.00 -45.84
C SER A 198 19.80 31.19 -46.08
N ILE A 199 19.34 31.84 -45.00
CA ILE A 199 19.75 33.21 -44.60
C ILE A 199 19.05 33.65 -43.30
N ASP A 200 19.90 34.08 -42.37
CA ASP A 200 19.64 34.83 -41.15
C ASP A 200 19.19 36.27 -41.48
N SER A 201 18.20 36.80 -40.77
CA SER A 201 18.31 38.12 -40.12
C SER A 201 16.98 38.66 -39.61
N SER A 202 17.13 39.23 -38.42
CA SER A 202 16.23 40.02 -37.60
C SER A 202 15.51 41.20 -38.27
N LYS A 203 14.37 41.55 -37.66
CA LYS A 203 13.66 42.84 -37.60
C LYS A 203 12.80 43.26 -38.81
N ALA A 204 11.51 43.40 -38.53
CA ALA A 204 10.61 44.29 -39.25
C ALA A 204 9.64 44.97 -38.25
N PRO A 205 9.14 46.18 -38.57
CA PRO A 205 9.02 47.29 -37.64
C PRO A 205 7.58 47.64 -37.26
N SER A 206 7.50 48.62 -36.37
CA SER A 206 6.31 49.19 -35.76
C SER A 206 5.49 50.15 -36.65
N THR A 207 4.22 50.25 -36.27
CA THR A 207 3.23 51.37 -36.41
C THR A 207 2.45 51.52 -37.72
N LEU A 208 1.11 51.63 -37.61
CA LEU A 208 0.39 52.93 -37.58
C LEU A 208 -1.16 52.80 -37.46
N TYR A 209 -1.75 53.78 -36.75
CA TYR A 209 -3.18 54.12 -36.52
C TYR A 209 -3.97 53.28 -35.49
N SER A 210 -4.69 53.84 -34.51
CA SER A 210 -5.22 55.20 -34.32
C SER A 210 -5.54 55.53 -32.86
N ASP A 211 -5.39 56.80 -32.52
CA ASP A 211 -5.80 57.47 -31.28
C ASP A 211 -7.30 57.30 -30.94
N SER A 212 -7.60 57.09 -29.66
CA SER A 212 -8.95 57.28 -29.08
C SER A 212 -8.85 57.91 -27.68
N PRO A 213 -9.51 59.06 -27.41
CA PRO A 213 -9.36 59.82 -26.18
C PRO A 213 -10.41 59.43 -25.12
N PHE A 214 -10.46 58.15 -24.76
CA PHE A 214 -11.21 57.69 -23.58
C PHE A 214 -10.36 56.69 -22.81
N HIS A 215 -9.79 57.13 -21.69
CA HIS A 215 -9.29 56.23 -20.65
C HIS A 215 -10.46 55.84 -19.73
N PRO A 216 -10.88 54.57 -19.70
CA PRO A 216 -11.31 53.96 -18.47
C PRO A 216 -10.08 53.26 -17.87
N THR A 217 -9.56 53.78 -16.76
CA THR A 217 -8.79 52.98 -15.81
C THR A 217 -9.68 51.88 -15.27
N ILE A 218 -9.79 50.80 -16.03
CA ILE A 218 -10.23 49.50 -15.53
C ILE A 218 -9.00 48.63 -15.71
N LYS A 219 -8.33 48.28 -14.59
CA LYS A 219 -7.43 47.14 -14.59
C LYS A 219 -8.24 45.98 -15.16
N ALA A 220 -7.92 45.54 -16.37
CA ALA A 220 -8.43 44.28 -16.88
C ALA A 220 -8.12 43.25 -15.79
N PRO A 221 -9.10 42.48 -15.30
CA PRO A 221 -8.81 41.41 -14.37
C PRO A 221 -7.75 40.54 -15.04
N GLU A 222 -6.64 40.31 -14.35
CA GLU A 222 -5.59 39.41 -14.82
C GLU A 222 -6.29 38.14 -15.28
N ARG A 223 -6.18 37.81 -16.56
CA ARG A 223 -6.59 36.51 -17.07
C ARG A 223 -5.70 35.49 -16.38
N ARG A 224 -6.15 34.96 -15.24
CA ARG A 224 -5.61 33.72 -14.70
C ARG A 224 -5.78 32.70 -15.82
N SER A 225 -4.67 32.12 -16.29
CA SER A 225 -4.70 31.04 -17.26
C SER A 225 -5.60 29.95 -16.69
N THR A 226 -6.83 29.84 -17.19
CA THR A 226 -7.85 28.91 -16.65
C THR A 226 -7.50 27.44 -16.93
N TRP A 227 -6.41 27.19 -17.65
CA TRP A 227 -5.93 25.88 -18.03
C TRP A 227 -4.39 25.86 -17.91
N LYS A 228 -3.89 25.55 -16.72
CA LYS A 228 -2.55 24.97 -16.60
C LYS A 228 -2.74 23.45 -16.62
N LEU A 229 -2.04 22.76 -17.51
CA LEU A 229 -2.03 21.30 -17.52
C LEU A 229 -1.01 20.86 -16.47
N HIS A 230 -1.49 20.46 -15.31
CA HIS A 230 -0.62 20.04 -14.21
C HIS A 230 -0.10 18.62 -14.46
N HIS A 231 1.21 18.39 -14.31
CA HIS A 231 1.79 17.06 -14.46
C HIS A 231 1.24 16.08 -13.41
N ARG A 232 1.24 14.76 -13.68
CA ARG A 232 0.70 13.74 -12.75
C ARG A 232 1.32 13.77 -11.35
N GLN A 233 2.55 14.27 -11.22
CA GLN A 233 3.31 14.35 -9.97
C GLN A 233 3.24 15.72 -9.28
N SER A 234 2.53 16.70 -9.87
CA SER A 234 2.39 18.06 -9.30
C SER A 234 1.66 18.11 -7.96
N VAL A 235 1.02 17.02 -7.53
CA VAL A 235 0.29 16.95 -6.26
C VAL A 235 0.94 15.98 -5.30
N HIS A 236 1.46 16.53 -4.22
CA HIS A 236 2.03 15.76 -3.13
C HIS A 236 1.06 15.67 -1.95
N ARG A 237 1.07 14.52 -1.29
CA ARG A 237 0.38 14.35 -0.01
C ARG A 237 1.22 15.04 1.06
N LYS A 238 0.59 15.92 1.86
CA LYS A 238 1.25 16.60 2.99
C LYS A 238 1.81 15.60 3.98
N ALA A 239 3.04 15.85 4.45
CA ALA A 239 3.68 15.02 5.47
C ALA A 239 2.81 14.94 6.73
N ASN A 240 2.66 13.73 7.28
CA ASN A 240 1.87 13.44 8.50
C ASN A 240 0.34 13.69 8.42
N ALA A 241 -0.23 14.05 7.26
CA ALA A 241 -1.68 14.21 7.13
C ALA A 241 -2.40 12.84 7.13
N LYS A 242 -3.40 12.67 8.00
CA LYS A 242 -4.27 11.48 8.07
C LYS A 242 -5.39 11.53 7.02
N GLY A 243 -5.80 10.36 6.55
CA GLY A 243 -6.81 10.19 5.51
C GLY A 243 -6.32 9.45 4.27
N CYS A 244 -7.19 9.38 3.26
CA CYS A 244 -6.99 8.63 2.02
C CYS A 244 -7.50 9.41 0.82
N ARG A 245 -7.14 8.93 -0.38
CA ARG A 245 -7.70 9.47 -1.63
C ARG A 245 -9.13 8.96 -1.80
N GLY A 246 -10.02 9.86 -2.17
CA GLY A 246 -11.42 9.58 -2.48
C GLY A 246 -11.79 9.98 -3.91
N PHE A 247 -12.69 9.24 -4.55
CA PHE A 247 -13.32 9.70 -5.79
C PHE A 247 -14.72 9.12 -6.01
N VAL A 248 -15.47 9.76 -6.90
CA VAL A 248 -16.75 9.25 -7.40
C VAL A 248 -16.72 9.05 -8.91
N LEU A 249 -17.45 8.04 -9.40
CA LEU A 249 -17.65 7.80 -10.83
C LEU A 249 -18.94 8.45 -11.34
N THR A 250 -18.84 9.06 -12.50
CA THR A 250 -19.97 9.61 -13.26
C THR A 250 -19.85 9.17 -14.71
N SER A 251 -20.95 9.21 -15.47
CA SER A 251 -20.93 8.95 -16.91
C SER A 251 -21.20 10.24 -17.68
N LEU A 252 -20.51 10.45 -18.80
CA LEU A 252 -20.74 11.61 -19.66
C LEU A 252 -21.82 11.31 -20.69
N LYS A 253 -22.82 12.18 -20.80
CA LYS A 253 -23.93 12.00 -21.74
C LYS A 253 -23.48 11.87 -23.20
N ASN A 254 -22.44 12.62 -23.59
CA ASN A 254 -21.92 12.65 -24.96
C ASN A 254 -20.76 11.67 -25.19
N ALA A 255 -20.35 10.92 -24.17
CA ALA A 255 -19.28 9.93 -24.24
C ALA A 255 -19.65 8.70 -23.39
N LEU A 256 -20.83 8.14 -23.68
CA LEU A 256 -21.32 6.93 -23.03
C LEU A 256 -20.32 5.79 -23.26
N GLY A 257 -19.91 5.13 -22.18
CA GLY A 257 -18.89 4.06 -22.21
C GLY A 257 -17.50 4.47 -21.75
N LEU A 258 -17.28 5.74 -21.38
CA LEU A 258 -16.07 6.16 -20.66
C LEU A 258 -16.45 6.70 -19.27
N PRO A 259 -15.82 6.21 -18.19
CA PRO A 259 -16.09 6.71 -16.86
C PRO A 259 -15.42 8.07 -16.66
N ARG A 260 -16.11 9.01 -16.01
CA ARG A 260 -15.55 10.28 -15.57
C ARG A 260 -15.38 10.26 -14.06
N ILE A 261 -14.11 10.26 -13.64
CA ILE A 261 -13.70 10.33 -12.24
C ILE A 261 -13.73 11.79 -11.78
N LEU A 262 -14.45 12.06 -10.69
CA LEU A 262 -14.35 13.31 -9.94
C LEU A 262 -13.66 12.98 -8.61
N SER A 263 -12.45 13.49 -8.42
CA SER A 263 -11.58 13.06 -7.32
C SER A 263 -11.29 14.18 -6.32
N THR A 264 -10.94 13.78 -5.11
CA THR A 264 -10.53 14.67 -4.01
C THR A 264 -9.11 15.22 -4.16
N TYR A 265 -8.43 14.83 -5.23
CA TYR A 265 -6.99 15.02 -5.44
C TYR A 265 -6.63 15.41 -6.87
N ASP A 266 -7.59 15.89 -7.66
CA ASP A 266 -7.32 16.38 -9.02
C ASP A 266 -6.79 17.82 -8.96
N PRO A 267 -5.51 18.07 -9.32
CA PRO A 267 -4.98 19.44 -9.33
C PRO A 267 -5.71 20.35 -10.31
N ASN A 268 -6.26 19.78 -11.40
CA ASN A 268 -6.89 20.54 -12.46
C ASN A 268 -8.34 20.92 -12.12
N ASP A 269 -8.94 20.27 -11.10
CA ASP A 269 -10.31 20.55 -10.68
C ASP A 269 -10.39 20.91 -9.19
N ARG A 270 -10.18 22.20 -8.92
CA ARG A 270 -10.32 22.81 -7.59
C ARG A 270 -11.63 23.56 -7.40
N THR A 271 -12.53 23.48 -8.37
CA THR A 271 -13.77 24.28 -8.36
C THR A 271 -15.01 23.45 -8.08
N THR A 272 -14.95 22.16 -8.39
CA THR A 272 -16.06 21.24 -8.14
C THR A 272 -16.33 21.11 -6.65
N ARG A 273 -17.60 21.29 -6.28
CA ARG A 273 -18.09 21.16 -4.91
C ARG A 273 -18.53 19.73 -4.65
N ILE A 274 -18.49 19.33 -3.38
CA ILE A 274 -18.90 17.98 -2.97
C ILE A 274 -20.33 17.68 -3.43
N TRP A 275 -21.27 18.60 -3.21
CA TRP A 275 -22.67 18.39 -3.60
C TRP A 275 -22.87 18.30 -5.12
N GLU A 276 -22.02 18.95 -5.93
CA GLU A 276 -22.09 18.87 -7.39
C GLU A 276 -21.64 17.47 -7.86
N ALA A 277 -20.50 16.99 -7.36
CA ALA A 277 -19.98 15.67 -7.67
C ALA A 277 -20.95 14.56 -7.22
N LEU A 278 -21.50 14.68 -6.01
CA LEU A 278 -22.46 13.72 -5.47
C LEU A 278 -23.80 13.73 -6.21
N ARG A 279 -24.30 14.90 -6.64
CA ARG A 279 -25.49 14.97 -7.49
C ARG A 279 -25.24 14.36 -8.87
N ALA A 280 -24.06 14.58 -9.44
CA ALA A 280 -23.70 14.06 -10.76
C ALA A 280 -23.63 12.52 -10.77
N THR A 281 -22.99 11.92 -9.76
CA THR A 281 -22.88 10.44 -9.67
C THR A 281 -24.23 9.76 -9.42
N SER A 282 -25.22 10.47 -8.87
CA SER A 282 -26.57 9.96 -8.59
C SER A 282 -27.64 10.39 -9.61
N ALA A 283 -27.24 11.01 -10.74
CA ALA A 283 -28.16 11.51 -11.77
C ALA A 283 -28.73 10.37 -12.65
N ALA A 284 -29.42 9.42 -12.01
CA ALA A 284 -29.86 8.18 -12.66
C ALA A 284 -31.00 8.48 -13.64
N PRO A 285 -30.89 8.08 -14.92
CA PRO A 285 -31.95 8.29 -15.89
C PRO A 285 -33.29 7.78 -15.36
N THR A 286 -34.38 8.50 -15.62
CA THR A 286 -35.75 8.28 -15.11
C THR A 286 -35.98 8.57 -13.61
N PHE A 287 -34.95 8.49 -12.78
CA PHE A 287 -35.03 8.80 -11.35
C PHE A 287 -34.73 10.27 -11.06
N PHE A 288 -33.61 10.78 -11.56
CA PHE A 288 -33.13 12.13 -11.35
C PHE A 288 -32.90 12.86 -12.67
N GLU A 289 -32.95 14.19 -12.61
CA GLU A 289 -32.58 15.07 -13.72
C GLU A 289 -31.06 15.02 -13.94
N GLU A 290 -30.63 15.13 -15.20
CA GLU A 290 -29.21 15.24 -15.53
C GLU A 290 -28.55 16.46 -14.87
N MET A 291 -27.26 16.34 -14.57
CA MET A 291 -26.51 17.40 -13.89
C MET A 291 -25.55 18.07 -14.86
N GLN A 292 -25.50 19.39 -14.85
CA GLN A 292 -24.58 20.17 -15.70
C GLN A 292 -23.79 21.16 -14.85
N PHE A 293 -22.46 21.07 -14.90
CA PHE A 293 -21.56 22.00 -14.23
C PHE A 293 -20.16 21.96 -14.88
N GLY A 294 -19.24 22.77 -14.35
CA GLY A 294 -17.90 22.96 -14.90
C GLY A 294 -17.84 24.02 -15.99
N THR A 295 -16.61 24.36 -16.38
CA THR A 295 -16.33 25.31 -17.47
C THR A 295 -15.32 24.65 -18.42
N PRO A 296 -15.70 24.26 -19.65
CA PRO A 296 -17.03 24.37 -20.26
C PRO A 296 -18.08 23.51 -19.55
N LYS A 297 -19.37 23.84 -19.73
CA LYS A 297 -20.47 23.06 -19.13
C LYS A 297 -20.49 21.64 -19.69
N VAL A 298 -20.32 20.66 -18.82
CA VAL A 298 -20.38 19.23 -19.14
C VAL A 298 -21.66 18.64 -18.57
N THR A 299 -22.29 17.71 -19.29
CA THR A 299 -23.50 17.00 -18.83
C THR A 299 -23.15 15.62 -18.29
N TYR A 300 -23.50 15.40 -17.03
CA TYR A 300 -23.22 14.19 -16.27
C TYR A 300 -24.51 13.39 -16.03
N LEU A 301 -24.34 12.07 -16.08
CA LEU A 301 -25.31 11.04 -15.73
C LEU A 301 -24.74 10.18 -14.61
N ASP A 302 -25.62 9.39 -13.96
CA ASP A 302 -25.22 8.44 -12.93
C ASP A 302 -24.15 7.45 -13.45
N GLY A 303 -23.15 7.18 -12.61
CA GLY A 303 -22.08 6.24 -12.96
C GLY A 303 -22.59 4.81 -13.16
N GLY A 304 -23.75 4.46 -12.60
CA GLY A 304 -24.47 3.22 -12.84
C GLY A 304 -24.87 3.01 -14.31
N VAL A 305 -24.84 4.07 -15.13
CA VAL A 305 -24.85 3.98 -16.59
C VAL A 305 -23.47 3.48 -17.05
N GLY A 306 -23.25 2.18 -16.94
CA GLY A 306 -22.06 1.46 -17.42
C GLY A 306 -21.05 1.06 -16.34
N PHE A 307 -21.02 1.73 -15.18
CA PHE A 307 -19.96 1.58 -14.17
C PHE A 307 -20.52 1.44 -12.73
N ASN A 308 -21.55 0.61 -12.56
CA ASN A 308 -22.20 0.45 -11.24
C ASN A 308 -21.28 -0.14 -10.16
N ASN A 309 -20.35 -1.01 -10.54
CA ASN A 309 -19.30 -1.53 -9.67
C ASN A 309 -17.96 -0.88 -10.08
N PRO A 310 -17.45 0.11 -9.31
CA PRO A 310 -16.27 0.88 -9.68
C PRO A 310 -14.94 0.14 -9.43
N CYS A 311 -14.96 -1.17 -9.20
CA CYS A 311 -13.78 -1.91 -8.73
C CYS A 311 -12.64 -1.91 -9.75
N ALA A 312 -12.95 -2.02 -11.04
CA ALA A 312 -11.95 -1.95 -12.10
C ALA A 312 -11.34 -0.54 -12.21
N GLU A 313 -12.15 0.50 -12.02
CA GLU A 313 -11.72 1.89 -12.04
C GLU A 313 -10.88 2.25 -10.81
N VAL A 314 -11.23 1.71 -9.64
CA VAL A 314 -10.43 1.83 -8.41
C VAL A 314 -9.06 1.18 -8.61
N ASP A 315 -9.02 -0.02 -9.20
CA ASP A 315 -7.79 -0.71 -9.53
C ASP A 315 -6.91 0.08 -10.52
N TYR A 316 -7.51 0.56 -11.61
CA TYR A 316 -6.84 1.37 -12.61
C TYR A 316 -6.30 2.68 -12.02
N ALA A 317 -7.13 3.39 -11.24
CA ALA A 317 -6.73 4.63 -10.58
C ALA A 317 -5.57 4.40 -9.60
N ALA A 318 -5.58 3.31 -8.84
CA ALA A 318 -4.49 2.97 -7.94
C ALA A 318 -3.17 2.73 -8.69
N LYS A 319 -3.21 1.96 -9.79
CA LYS A 319 -2.02 1.72 -10.62
C LYS A 319 -1.48 2.99 -11.27
N ALA A 320 -2.37 3.90 -11.66
CA ALA A 320 -1.98 5.20 -12.24
C ALA A 320 -1.40 6.17 -11.20
N LEU A 321 -1.85 6.10 -9.94
CA LEU A 321 -1.39 6.98 -8.86
C LEU A 321 -0.10 6.50 -8.20
N TRP A 322 0.10 5.18 -8.12
CA TRP A 322 1.22 4.58 -7.41
C TRP A 322 1.95 3.58 -8.31
N GLU A 323 2.59 4.10 -9.35
CA GLU A 323 3.41 3.30 -10.25
C GLU A 323 4.47 2.51 -9.47
N GLY A 324 4.52 1.20 -9.70
CA GLY A 324 5.47 0.29 -9.05
C GLY A 324 5.10 -0.18 -7.63
N ARG A 325 4.04 0.33 -6.99
CA ARG A 325 3.56 -0.24 -5.72
C ARG A 325 2.57 -1.37 -5.96
N SER A 326 2.80 -2.50 -5.29
CA SER A 326 1.87 -3.65 -5.34
C SER A 326 0.55 -3.33 -4.65
N ILE A 327 -0.55 -3.89 -5.14
CA ILE A 327 -1.85 -3.87 -4.45
C ILE A 327 -1.94 -5.10 -3.56
N GLY A 328 -2.18 -4.91 -2.26
CA GLY A 328 -2.28 -6.02 -1.30
C GLY A 328 -3.71 -6.54 -1.20
N VAL A 329 -4.67 -5.62 -1.06
CA VAL A 329 -6.08 -5.94 -0.86
C VAL A 329 -6.97 -5.02 -1.69
N ILE A 330 -7.95 -5.62 -2.34
CA ILE A 330 -9.10 -4.92 -2.93
C ILE A 330 -10.34 -5.49 -2.28
N VAL A 331 -11.12 -4.64 -1.62
CA VAL A 331 -12.45 -5.01 -1.12
C VAL A 331 -13.50 -4.23 -1.89
N SER A 332 -14.47 -4.97 -2.42
CA SER A 332 -15.60 -4.44 -3.16
C SER A 332 -16.87 -4.83 -2.42
N VAL A 333 -17.69 -3.84 -2.08
CA VAL A 333 -18.94 -4.04 -1.34
C VAL A 333 -20.10 -3.55 -2.19
N GLY A 334 -21.06 -4.43 -2.42
CA GLY A 334 -22.20 -4.14 -3.27
C GLY A 334 -23.50 -4.80 -2.83
N THR A 335 -24.56 -4.44 -3.55
CA THR A 335 -25.93 -4.90 -3.29
C THR A 335 -26.49 -5.67 -4.48
N ALA A 336 -25.62 -6.02 -5.43
CA ALA A 336 -25.95 -6.72 -6.65
C ALA A 336 -24.83 -7.68 -6.99
N ARG A 337 -25.19 -8.87 -7.47
CA ARG A 337 -24.21 -9.87 -7.90
C ARG A 337 -23.58 -9.42 -9.21
N VAL A 338 -22.26 -9.30 -9.22
CA VAL A 338 -21.48 -8.91 -10.40
C VAL A 338 -20.62 -10.10 -10.85
N ASP A 339 -20.38 -10.18 -12.16
CA ASP A 339 -19.44 -11.16 -12.69
C ASP A 339 -18.04 -10.93 -12.11
N ASN A 340 -17.46 -11.99 -11.56
CA ASN A 340 -16.25 -11.94 -10.77
C ASN A 340 -14.97 -11.90 -11.63
N GLU A 341 -14.92 -11.02 -12.63
CA GLU A 341 -13.73 -10.82 -13.48
C GLU A 341 -12.50 -10.45 -12.65
N MET A 342 -12.66 -9.57 -11.66
CA MET A 342 -11.61 -9.20 -10.71
C MET A 342 -11.06 -10.41 -9.95
N LYS A 343 -11.93 -11.35 -9.56
CA LYS A 343 -11.51 -12.58 -8.89
C LYS A 343 -10.68 -13.46 -9.81
N ARG A 344 -11.02 -13.52 -11.10
CA ARG A 344 -10.23 -14.28 -12.11
C ARG A 344 -8.88 -13.61 -12.35
N MET A 345 -8.88 -12.28 -12.49
CA MET A 345 -7.68 -11.47 -12.70
C MET A 345 -6.66 -11.67 -11.57
N TYR A 346 -7.14 -11.70 -10.32
CA TYR A 346 -6.27 -11.80 -9.14
C TYR A 346 -6.11 -13.20 -8.54
N ASN A 347 -6.66 -14.25 -9.17
CA ASN A 347 -6.65 -15.60 -8.61
C ASN A 347 -5.23 -16.15 -8.36
N ASN A 348 -4.29 -15.84 -9.24
CA ASN A 348 -2.89 -16.29 -9.17
C ASN A 348 -1.92 -15.14 -8.86
N SER A 349 -2.45 -14.06 -8.29
CA SER A 349 -1.65 -12.91 -7.89
C SER A 349 -1.43 -12.91 -6.38
N ASP A 350 -0.48 -12.09 -5.98
CA ASP A 350 -0.29 -11.69 -4.59
C ASP A 350 -1.55 -10.95 -4.07
N THR A 351 -2.15 -10.07 -4.86
CA THR A 351 -3.34 -9.29 -4.48
C THR A 351 -4.53 -10.15 -4.07
N ARG A 352 -5.15 -9.83 -2.92
CA ARG A 352 -6.37 -10.47 -2.46
C ARG A 352 -7.61 -9.63 -2.75
N TYR A 353 -8.53 -10.24 -3.49
CA TYR A 353 -9.82 -9.65 -3.83
C TYR A 353 -10.93 -10.22 -2.93
N TYR A 354 -11.65 -9.33 -2.24
CA TYR A 354 -12.84 -9.63 -1.46
C TYR A 354 -14.05 -8.97 -2.10
N ARG A 355 -15.12 -9.74 -2.28
CA ARG A 355 -16.40 -9.25 -2.75
C ARG A 355 -17.47 -9.63 -1.75
N PHE A 356 -18.12 -8.63 -1.18
CA PHE A 356 -19.26 -8.81 -0.30
C PHE A 356 -20.50 -8.29 -1.01
N ASP A 357 -21.43 -9.21 -1.29
CA ASP A 357 -22.67 -8.99 -2.02
C ASP A 357 -23.84 -9.53 -1.21
N VAL A 358 -24.68 -8.65 -0.71
CA VAL A 358 -25.92 -9.06 -0.04
C VAL A 358 -26.97 -9.26 -1.14
N ASP A 359 -27.03 -10.48 -1.70
CA ASP A 359 -27.90 -10.81 -2.83
C ASP A 359 -29.24 -11.45 -2.42
N ARG A 360 -29.26 -12.20 -1.31
CA ARG A 360 -30.47 -12.88 -0.81
C ARG A 360 -31.42 -11.89 -0.14
N GLY A 361 -32.58 -11.66 -0.76
CA GLY A 361 -33.68 -10.86 -0.22
C GLY A 361 -33.64 -9.37 -0.59
N LEU A 362 -32.48 -8.78 -0.82
CA LEU A 362 -32.36 -7.38 -1.27
C LEU A 362 -32.77 -7.15 -2.73
N ALA A 363 -32.93 -8.22 -3.52
CA ALA A 363 -33.49 -8.13 -4.87
C ALA A 363 -34.97 -7.72 -4.85
N ASP A 364 -35.71 -8.10 -3.79
CA ASP A 364 -37.14 -7.77 -3.63
C ASP A 364 -37.34 -6.39 -2.97
N VAL A 365 -36.28 -5.81 -2.40
CA VAL A 365 -36.27 -4.44 -1.89
C VAL A 365 -35.98 -3.49 -3.04
N SER A 366 -37.02 -2.80 -3.52
CA SER A 366 -36.86 -1.76 -4.54
C SER A 366 -35.93 -0.65 -4.04
N LEU A 367 -35.22 0.00 -4.96
CA LEU A 367 -34.23 1.08 -4.73
C LEU A 367 -34.76 2.29 -3.94
N GLU A 368 -36.06 2.32 -3.64
CA GLU A 368 -36.84 3.43 -3.12
C GLU A 368 -37.52 3.14 -1.77
N GLN A 369 -37.48 1.88 -1.30
CA GLN A 369 -38.19 1.44 -0.09
C GLN A 369 -37.38 1.76 1.18
N TRP A 370 -37.16 3.05 1.45
CA TRP A 370 -36.44 3.52 2.64
C TRP A 370 -37.09 3.05 3.95
N MET A 371 -38.42 2.84 3.97
CA MET A 371 -39.18 2.31 5.11
C MET A 371 -38.84 0.85 5.48
N LYS A 372 -37.94 0.19 4.75
CA LYS A 372 -37.47 -1.17 5.00
C LYS A 372 -36.05 -1.22 5.57
N GLU A 373 -35.59 -0.14 6.22
CA GLU A 373 -34.30 -0.08 6.88
C GLU A 373 -34.04 -1.29 7.79
N ASP A 374 -35.00 -1.64 8.65
CA ASP A 374 -34.92 -2.80 9.54
C ASP A 374 -34.83 -4.14 8.77
N GLU A 375 -35.55 -4.26 7.65
CA GLU A 375 -35.51 -5.46 6.80
C GLU A 375 -34.14 -5.58 6.10
N MET A 376 -33.60 -4.48 5.58
CA MET A 376 -32.26 -4.45 4.96
C MET A 376 -31.17 -4.77 5.99
N ALA A 377 -31.28 -4.24 7.20
CA ALA A 377 -30.35 -4.52 8.29
C ALA A 377 -30.39 -6.02 8.66
N SER A 378 -31.59 -6.58 8.85
CA SER A 378 -31.79 -7.99 9.16
C SER A 378 -31.23 -8.92 8.08
N LEU A 379 -31.50 -8.64 6.80
CA LEU A 379 -30.95 -9.41 5.68
C LEU A 379 -29.42 -9.33 5.61
N THR A 380 -28.86 -8.16 5.90
CA THR A 380 -27.40 -7.95 5.92
C THR A 380 -26.76 -8.69 7.09
N GLU A 381 -27.36 -8.66 8.27
CA GLU A 381 -26.91 -9.40 9.44
C GLU A 381 -26.94 -10.91 9.20
N GLN A 382 -28.02 -11.41 8.60
CA GLN A 382 -28.13 -12.82 8.21
C GLN A 382 -27.03 -13.21 7.21
N TYR A 383 -26.75 -12.35 6.22
CA TYR A 383 -25.67 -12.56 5.27
C TYR A 383 -24.30 -12.61 5.96
N MET A 384 -23.99 -11.63 6.81
CA MET A 384 -22.71 -11.56 7.54
C MET A 384 -22.56 -12.68 8.57
N SER A 385 -23.67 -13.27 9.02
CA SER A 385 -23.70 -14.44 9.90
C SER A 385 -23.46 -15.77 9.18
N ASP A 386 -23.45 -15.79 7.83
CA ASP A 386 -23.08 -16.99 7.08
C ASP A 386 -21.63 -17.38 7.42
N THR A 387 -21.41 -18.68 7.65
CA THR A 387 -20.10 -19.25 7.98
C THR A 387 -19.02 -18.89 6.94
N LEU A 388 -19.39 -18.74 5.66
CA LEU A 388 -18.44 -18.30 4.63
C LEU A 388 -18.06 -16.83 4.80
N GLN A 389 -19.04 -15.95 5.08
CA GLN A 389 -18.80 -14.52 5.24
C GLN A 389 -18.02 -14.20 6.51
N ILE A 390 -18.31 -14.89 7.62
CA ILE A 390 -17.53 -14.80 8.87
C ILE A 390 -16.05 -15.12 8.60
N ARG A 391 -15.76 -16.20 7.86
CA ARG A 391 -14.37 -16.58 7.54
C ARG A 391 -13.69 -15.56 6.63
N LEU A 392 -14.40 -15.05 5.62
CA LEU A 392 -13.87 -14.03 4.70
C LEU A 392 -13.59 -12.72 5.42
N ALA A 393 -14.51 -12.25 6.27
CA ALA A 393 -14.35 -11.03 7.06
C ALA A 393 -13.16 -11.13 8.04
N ARG A 394 -12.98 -12.30 8.67
CA ARG A 394 -11.82 -12.53 9.55
C ARG A 394 -10.50 -12.56 8.77
N ASP A 395 -10.42 -13.28 7.64
CA ASP A 395 -9.21 -13.30 6.79
C ASP A 395 -8.89 -11.90 6.25
N PHE A 396 -9.92 -11.12 5.88
CA PHE A 396 -9.77 -9.70 5.52
C PHE A 396 -9.18 -8.89 6.68
N GLY A 397 -9.75 -8.99 7.88
CA GLY A 397 -9.27 -8.29 9.08
C GLY A 397 -7.81 -8.62 9.40
N GLU A 398 -7.45 -9.89 9.34
CA GLU A 398 -6.07 -10.37 9.60
C GLU A 398 -5.08 -9.77 8.59
N ARG A 399 -5.45 -9.75 7.29
CA ARG A 399 -4.60 -9.16 6.25
C ARG A 399 -4.47 -7.66 6.39
N MET A 400 -5.56 -6.95 6.63
CA MET A 400 -5.54 -5.51 6.82
C MET A 400 -4.66 -5.11 8.01
N ALA A 401 -4.76 -5.84 9.13
CA ALA A 401 -3.90 -5.61 10.28
C ALA A 401 -2.41 -5.89 9.95
N LYS A 402 -2.10 -6.95 9.21
CA LYS A 402 -0.72 -7.25 8.77
C LYS A 402 -0.14 -6.20 7.84
N LEU A 403 -0.92 -5.71 6.87
CA LEU A 403 -0.50 -4.69 5.90
C LEU A 403 -0.29 -3.31 6.52
N SER A 404 -1.02 -3.02 7.60
CA SER A 404 -0.93 -1.74 8.31
C SER A 404 0.26 -1.67 9.28
N ALA A 405 1.05 -2.74 9.38
CA ALA A 405 2.16 -2.86 10.32
C ALA A 405 3.45 -2.24 9.77
N LEU A 406 4.24 -1.60 10.64
CA LEU A 406 5.68 -1.63 10.43
C LEU A 406 6.16 -3.08 10.45
N PRO A 407 7.09 -3.45 9.55
CA PRO A 407 7.63 -4.80 9.55
C PRO A 407 8.22 -5.10 10.94
N PRO A 408 7.73 -6.11 11.68
CA PRO A 408 8.21 -6.40 13.01
C PRO A 408 9.67 -6.84 12.94
N ARG A 409 10.48 -6.44 13.92
CA ARG A 409 11.79 -7.07 14.12
C ARG A 409 11.55 -8.50 14.61
N PHE A 410 12.27 -9.44 14.03
CA PHE A 410 12.19 -10.84 14.42
C PHE A 410 13.57 -11.48 14.31
N GLU A 411 13.78 -12.50 15.14
CA GLU A 411 15.04 -13.21 15.23
C GLU A 411 14.86 -14.69 14.94
N ILE A 412 15.97 -15.33 14.59
CA ILE A 412 16.01 -16.75 14.29
C ILE A 412 17.18 -17.36 15.05
N GLY A 413 16.85 -18.02 16.16
CA GLY A 413 17.84 -18.74 16.96
C GLY A 413 18.56 -19.82 16.16
N ALA A 414 19.81 -20.10 16.51
CA ALA A 414 20.64 -21.03 15.74
C ALA A 414 19.99 -22.41 15.59
N THR A 415 19.26 -22.90 16.60
CA THR A 415 18.52 -24.19 16.61
C THR A 415 17.51 -24.36 15.48
N HIS A 416 17.05 -23.27 14.86
CA HIS A 416 16.13 -23.31 13.73
C HIS A 416 16.84 -23.64 12.41
N PHE A 417 18.17 -23.51 12.35
CA PHE A 417 18.96 -23.90 11.20
C PHE A 417 19.14 -25.41 11.14
N ARG A 418 18.84 -25.99 9.97
CA ARG A 418 19.13 -27.39 9.67
C ARG A 418 20.40 -27.51 8.85
N LEU A 419 21.24 -28.46 9.21
CA LEU A 419 22.41 -28.89 8.44
C LEU A 419 21.93 -29.70 7.23
N GLY A 420 22.23 -29.19 6.03
CA GLY A 420 21.91 -29.83 4.75
C GLY A 420 23.12 -30.48 4.13
N ILE A 421 23.78 -31.41 4.84
CA ILE A 421 25.03 -32.02 4.37
C ILE A 421 24.80 -33.53 4.25
N THR A 422 24.88 -34.04 3.02
CA THR A 422 24.69 -35.45 2.60
C THR A 422 23.26 -35.97 2.76
N GLY A 423 22.70 -36.50 1.68
CA GLY A 423 21.28 -36.89 1.54
C GLY A 423 20.79 -38.06 2.41
N HIS A 424 21.40 -38.32 3.56
CA HIS A 424 21.00 -39.38 4.50
C HIS A 424 20.47 -38.86 5.83
N GLY A 425 20.44 -37.53 6.05
CA GLY A 425 19.92 -36.95 7.30
C GLY A 425 20.74 -37.31 8.55
N LEU A 426 21.95 -37.83 8.36
CA LEU A 426 22.89 -38.12 9.42
C LEU A 426 23.77 -36.88 9.62
N LEU A 427 23.78 -36.37 10.85
CA LEU A 427 24.84 -35.47 11.31
C LEU A 427 26.17 -36.19 11.09
N ASP A 428 27.04 -35.65 10.25
CA ASP A 428 28.43 -36.10 10.26
C ASP A 428 28.98 -35.87 11.69
N SER A 429 29.74 -36.85 12.17
CA SER A 429 30.46 -36.84 13.45
C SER A 429 31.38 -35.62 13.68
N SER A 430 31.60 -34.79 12.65
CA SER A 430 32.33 -33.53 12.68
C SER A 430 31.53 -32.34 13.25
N PHE A 431 30.21 -32.47 13.44
CA PHE A 431 29.36 -31.40 13.97
C PHE A 431 28.95 -31.66 15.42
N SER A 432 29.21 -30.69 16.29
CA SER A 432 28.73 -30.69 17.67
C SER A 432 27.85 -29.47 17.92
N LEU A 433 26.58 -29.71 18.27
CA LEU A 433 25.80 -28.69 18.95
C LEU A 433 26.40 -28.53 20.35
N GLN A 434 26.97 -27.38 20.63
CA GLN A 434 27.60 -27.12 21.92
C GLN A 434 26.97 -25.89 22.55
N GLN A 435 26.42 -26.06 23.75
CA GLN A 435 26.00 -24.93 24.56
C GLN A 435 27.25 -24.33 25.19
N VAL A 436 27.48 -23.05 24.92
CA VAL A 436 28.64 -22.31 25.41
C VAL A 436 28.24 -21.39 26.55
N ASP A 437 29.10 -21.26 27.55
CA ASP A 437 28.97 -20.33 28.65
C ASP A 437 29.26 -18.90 28.18
N PHE A 438 28.33 -17.98 28.49
CA PHE A 438 28.33 -16.61 27.99
C PHE A 438 29.49 -15.75 28.47
N LYS A 439 30.14 -16.09 29.58
CA LYS A 439 31.26 -15.33 30.14
C LYS A 439 32.61 -15.78 29.58
N THR A 440 32.66 -16.99 29.04
CA THR A 440 33.93 -17.64 28.68
C THR A 440 34.01 -18.00 27.20
N GLY A 441 32.88 -18.12 26.50
CA GLY A 441 32.83 -18.67 25.14
C GLY A 441 33.24 -20.13 25.06
N LEU A 442 33.38 -20.80 26.22
CA LEU A 442 33.74 -22.21 26.36
C LEU A 442 32.48 -23.06 26.53
N PRO A 443 32.53 -24.36 26.25
CA PRO A 443 31.44 -25.28 26.53
C PRO A 443 31.02 -25.25 28.00
N LEU A 444 29.72 -25.27 28.28
CA LEU A 444 29.18 -25.33 29.65
C LEU A 444 29.83 -26.49 30.42
N GLY A 445 30.47 -26.19 31.56
CA GLY A 445 31.12 -27.17 32.45
C GLY A 445 32.65 -27.25 32.36
N ILE A 446 33.29 -26.54 31.44
CA ILE A 446 34.76 -26.45 31.37
C ILE A 446 35.23 -25.21 32.15
N ALA A 447 35.97 -25.42 33.24
CA ALA A 447 36.62 -24.34 33.97
C ALA A 447 37.86 -23.85 33.20
N PRO A 448 38.05 -22.54 32.99
CA PRO A 448 39.22 -22.01 32.30
C PRO A 448 40.51 -22.34 33.07
N LEU A 449 41.60 -22.66 32.35
CA LEU A 449 42.91 -22.89 32.95
C LEU A 449 43.51 -21.58 33.46
N LEU A 450 44.40 -21.62 34.46
CA LEU A 450 45.04 -20.41 35.03
C LEU A 450 45.78 -19.57 33.96
N ASP A 451 46.24 -20.20 32.89
CA ASP A 451 46.91 -19.55 31.74
C ASP A 451 45.94 -18.87 30.76
N ASP A 452 44.64 -19.17 30.82
CA ASP A 452 43.60 -18.50 30.02
C ASP A 452 43.14 -17.18 30.67
N VAL A 453 43.37 -17.02 31.98
CA VAL A 453 42.93 -15.87 32.80
C VAL A 453 43.48 -14.52 32.31
N PRO A 454 44.74 -14.38 31.84
CA PRO A 454 45.23 -13.13 31.27
C PRO A 454 44.55 -12.78 29.94
N ARG A 455 44.25 -13.78 29.09
CA ARG A 455 43.51 -13.58 27.83
C ARG A 455 42.05 -13.20 28.09
N MET A 456 41.44 -13.76 29.12
CA MET A 456 40.10 -13.40 29.58
C MET A 456 39.97 -11.93 30.00
N SER A 457 41.04 -11.29 30.49
CA SER A 457 41.02 -9.87 30.86
C SER A 457 40.97 -8.90 29.67
N ALA A 458 41.50 -9.32 28.51
CA ALA A 458 41.36 -8.57 27.26
C ALA A 458 39.93 -8.67 26.71
N PHE A 459 39.30 -9.85 26.83
CA PHE A 459 37.88 -10.07 26.53
C PHE A 459 36.91 -9.44 27.56
N ARG A 460 37.39 -9.01 28.74
CA ARG A 460 36.56 -8.31 29.74
C ARG A 460 36.20 -6.87 29.35
N THR A 461 36.83 -6.30 28.33
CA THR A 461 36.41 -4.99 27.77
C THR A 461 35.39 -5.12 26.65
N THR A 462 35.08 -6.35 26.23
CA THR A 462 33.94 -6.70 25.38
C THR A 462 32.77 -7.17 26.26
N SER A 463 32.16 -6.18 26.92
CA SER A 463 30.93 -6.15 27.74
C SER A 463 30.69 -7.24 28.82
N PRO A 464 30.96 -6.89 30.10
CA PRO A 464 30.46 -7.60 31.29
C PRO A 464 29.17 -7.01 31.89
N SER A 465 28.54 -6.01 31.27
CA SER A 465 27.42 -5.24 31.84
C SER A 465 26.09 -5.36 31.11
N GLY A 466 26.03 -6.05 29.95
CA GLY A 466 24.82 -6.09 29.13
C GLY A 466 24.59 -4.83 28.29
N GLU A 467 25.47 -3.84 28.35
CA GLU A 467 25.46 -2.73 27.39
C GLU A 467 26.54 -2.93 26.32
N GLY A 468 26.17 -2.71 25.05
CA GLY A 468 27.08 -2.82 23.91
C GLY A 468 28.31 -1.92 24.05
N GLY A 469 29.45 -2.37 23.52
CA GLY A 469 30.74 -1.69 23.64
C GLY A 469 31.32 -1.20 22.32
N LEU A 470 32.30 -0.30 22.38
CA LEU A 470 33.11 0.15 21.25
C LEU A 470 34.55 -0.37 21.42
N ALA A 471 34.99 -1.27 20.54
CA ALA A 471 36.37 -1.73 20.45
C ALA A 471 37.14 -0.89 19.42
N ILE A 472 38.39 -0.53 19.72
CA ILE A 472 39.26 0.18 18.77
C ILE A 472 40.12 -0.86 18.06
N ASP A 473 40.10 -0.83 16.73
CA ASP A 473 40.98 -1.66 15.91
C ASP A 473 42.44 -1.21 16.11
N ALA A 474 43.26 -2.05 16.75
CA ALA A 474 44.67 -1.77 17.04
C ALA A 474 45.52 -1.52 15.78
N THR A 475 45.03 -1.95 14.61
CA THR A 475 45.70 -1.80 13.31
C THR A 475 45.21 -0.59 12.50
N THR A 476 43.96 -0.16 12.69
CA THR A 476 43.34 0.90 11.86
C THR A 476 42.86 2.13 12.64
N GLY A 477 42.85 2.07 13.97
CA GLY A 477 42.40 3.15 14.85
C GLY A 477 40.90 3.43 14.79
N ARG A 478 40.12 2.64 14.03
CA ARG A 478 38.67 2.84 13.87
C ARG A 478 37.88 2.20 15.01
N LEU A 479 36.82 2.91 15.42
CA LEU A 479 35.83 2.44 16.40
C LEU A 479 34.93 1.36 15.77
N LYS A 480 34.85 0.20 16.42
CA LYS A 480 34.05 -0.96 16.02
C LYS A 480 33.07 -1.31 17.14
N LYS A 481 31.78 -1.40 16.83
CA LYS A 481 30.73 -1.75 17.79
C LYS A 481 30.73 -3.27 18.04
N VAL A 482 30.69 -3.67 19.31
CA VAL A 482 30.66 -5.06 19.77
C VAL A 482 29.34 -5.29 20.53
N TYR A 483 28.56 -6.26 20.07
CA TYR A 483 27.22 -6.54 20.60
C TYR A 483 27.23 -7.73 21.58
N PRO A 484 26.48 -7.67 22.69
CA PRO A 484 26.16 -8.83 23.50
C PRO A 484 25.17 -9.73 22.74
N VAL A 485 25.33 -11.04 22.84
CA VAL A 485 24.47 -12.03 22.12
C VAL A 485 23.24 -12.42 22.94
N ALA A 486 22.88 -11.69 24.00
CA ALA A 486 21.73 -12.06 24.82
C ALA A 486 21.16 -10.87 25.58
N GLU A 487 20.29 -10.11 24.94
CA GLU A 487 19.07 -9.70 25.64
C GLU A 487 18.02 -10.75 25.28
N ASP A 488 17.12 -11.05 26.21
CA ASP A 488 15.83 -11.68 25.90
C ASP A 488 15.04 -10.63 25.11
N LEU A 489 15.31 -10.57 23.80
CA LEU A 489 14.97 -9.42 22.93
C LEU A 489 13.47 -9.37 22.65
N ASP A 490 12.75 -10.47 22.87
CA ASP A 490 11.30 -10.55 22.82
C ASP A 490 10.61 -10.66 24.21
N HIS A 491 11.40 -10.65 25.29
CA HIS A 491 10.95 -10.71 26.69
C HIS A 491 10.10 -11.96 27.01
N ASP A 492 10.33 -13.07 26.33
CA ASP A 492 9.57 -14.31 26.51
C ASP A 492 10.12 -15.23 27.62
N GLY A 493 11.29 -14.88 28.17
CA GLY A 493 11.95 -15.58 29.27
C GLY A 493 12.63 -16.90 28.87
N ARG A 494 12.76 -17.21 27.57
CA ARG A 494 13.35 -18.47 27.08
C ARG A 494 14.81 -18.28 26.65
N ARG A 495 15.68 -19.20 27.10
CA ARG A 495 17.12 -19.19 26.79
C ARG A 495 17.48 -19.86 25.44
N GLU A 496 16.50 -20.10 24.57
CA GLU A 496 16.72 -20.81 23.29
C GLU A 496 17.55 -19.98 22.30
N GLU A 497 17.45 -18.64 22.39
CA GLU A 497 18.16 -17.64 21.57
C GLU A 497 19.69 -17.68 21.77
N ALA A 498 20.12 -18.30 22.86
CA ALA A 498 21.50 -18.29 23.32
C ALA A 498 22.29 -19.55 22.89
N THR A 499 21.73 -20.34 21.96
CA THR A 499 22.32 -21.57 21.44
C THR A 499 23.19 -21.30 20.21
N VAL A 500 24.36 -21.94 20.10
CA VAL A 500 25.31 -21.74 18.99
C VAL A 500 25.57 -23.05 18.26
N TYR A 501 25.57 -23.03 16.93
CA TYR A 501 26.09 -24.13 16.12
C TYR A 501 27.60 -23.96 15.91
N GLN A 502 28.39 -24.89 16.45
CA GLN A 502 29.82 -24.95 16.17
C GLN A 502 30.11 -25.95 15.06
N CYS A 503 30.71 -25.46 13.98
CA CYS A 503 31.16 -26.30 12.86
C CYS A 503 32.66 -26.54 13.01
N VAL A 504 33.08 -27.77 13.34
CA VAL A 504 34.49 -28.14 13.55
C VAL A 504 34.96 -28.99 12.37
N ARG A 505 36.06 -28.59 11.70
CA ARG A 505 36.66 -29.34 10.57
C ARG A 505 35.67 -29.67 9.44
N ALA A 506 34.75 -28.75 9.17
CA ALA A 506 33.66 -28.97 8.24
C ALA A 506 33.94 -28.33 6.87
N ASP A 507 34.08 -29.17 5.83
CA ASP A 507 34.14 -28.74 4.43
C ASP A 507 32.74 -28.89 3.79
N ASN A 508 32.34 -27.94 2.93
CA ASN A 508 31.05 -27.98 2.20
C ASN A 508 29.80 -27.92 3.10
N VAL A 509 29.75 -26.93 3.99
CA VAL A 509 28.63 -26.74 4.92
C VAL A 509 27.48 -26.00 4.24
N CYS A 510 26.25 -26.44 4.47
CA CYS A 510 25.04 -25.68 4.16
C CYS A 510 24.09 -25.69 5.37
N LEU A 511 24.03 -24.57 6.08
CA LEU A 511 23.02 -24.28 7.10
C LEU A 511 21.84 -23.60 6.43
N ARG A 512 20.62 -24.06 6.68
CA ARG A 512 19.41 -23.41 6.15
C ARG A 512 18.26 -23.38 7.13
N THR A 513 17.50 -22.29 7.09
CA THR A 513 16.23 -22.18 7.80
C THR A 513 15.24 -21.34 6.99
N ILE A 514 13.97 -21.45 7.33
CA ILE A 514 12.90 -20.69 6.70
C ILE A 514 12.03 -20.10 7.80
N LYS A 515 11.72 -18.81 7.68
CA LYS A 515 10.73 -18.15 8.52
C LYS A 515 9.54 -17.81 7.64
N THR A 516 8.36 -18.22 8.07
CA THR A 516 7.09 -17.96 7.40
C THR A 516 6.20 -17.08 8.27
N GLY A 517 5.21 -16.43 7.65
CA GLY A 517 4.32 -15.50 8.34
C GLY A 517 4.95 -14.14 8.65
N ILE A 518 6.07 -13.82 8.00
CA ILE A 518 6.68 -12.49 8.08
C ILE A 518 5.77 -11.48 7.36
N PRO A 519 5.42 -10.35 7.98
CA PRO A 519 4.67 -9.30 7.30
C PRO A 519 5.38 -8.79 6.03
N GLN A 520 4.61 -8.28 5.08
CA GLN A 520 5.20 -7.79 3.84
C GLN A 520 6.02 -6.51 4.08
N GLY A 521 7.20 -6.42 3.48
CA GLY A 521 8.02 -5.22 3.58
C GLY A 521 9.47 -5.46 3.20
N LYS A 522 10.27 -4.39 3.33
CA LYS A 522 11.72 -4.41 3.16
C LYS A 522 12.38 -4.64 4.50
N TYR A 523 13.17 -5.69 4.59
CA TYR A 523 13.85 -6.08 5.82
C TYR A 523 15.36 -5.96 5.63
N LYS A 524 16.01 -5.29 6.57
CA LYS A 524 17.46 -5.41 6.71
C LYS A 524 17.74 -6.70 7.49
N VAL A 525 18.59 -7.54 6.94
CA VAL A 525 18.94 -8.83 7.55
C VAL A 525 20.39 -8.78 8.01
N GLN A 526 20.61 -9.16 9.27
CA GLN A 526 21.92 -9.19 9.91
C GLN A 526 22.17 -10.60 10.42
N PHE A 527 23.32 -11.17 10.07
CA PHE A 527 23.79 -12.45 10.59
C PHE A 527 24.81 -12.20 11.70
N ILE A 528 24.61 -12.83 12.86
CA ILE A 528 25.52 -12.74 14.00
C ILE A 528 26.41 -13.98 14.02
N VAL A 529 27.72 -13.81 13.86
CA VAL A 529 28.67 -14.93 13.70
C VAL A 529 29.96 -14.71 14.47
N ALA A 530 30.63 -15.78 14.89
CA ALA A 530 31.94 -15.74 15.52
C ALA A 530 32.92 -16.69 14.82
N PHE A 531 34.16 -16.24 14.63
CA PHE A 531 35.23 -17.04 14.03
C PHE A 531 36.29 -17.39 15.07
N HIS A 532 36.51 -18.68 15.29
CA HIS A 532 37.46 -19.19 16.28
C HIS A 532 38.82 -19.56 15.68
N GLU A 533 39.87 -19.52 16.50
CA GLU A 533 41.19 -20.05 16.12
C GLU A 533 41.16 -21.56 15.98
N LEU A 534 41.61 -22.06 14.83
CA LEU A 534 41.77 -23.48 14.57
C LEU A 534 43.01 -24.03 15.29
N SER A 535 42.92 -25.25 15.82
CA SER A 535 44.10 -26.00 16.26
C SER A 535 45.08 -26.20 15.09
N ALA A 536 46.38 -26.27 15.40
CA ALA A 536 47.44 -26.37 14.40
C ALA A 536 47.19 -27.52 13.40
N GLY A 537 47.19 -27.20 12.09
CA GLY A 537 47.03 -28.17 11.00
C GLY A 537 45.74 -28.07 10.16
N THR A 538 44.82 -27.15 10.46
CA THR A 538 43.56 -26.98 9.72
C THR A 538 43.56 -25.70 8.86
N ALA A 539 43.11 -25.77 7.61
CA ALA A 539 43.01 -24.62 6.72
C ALA A 539 41.86 -23.68 7.14
N ASN A 540 42.05 -22.36 7.01
CA ASN A 540 40.97 -21.39 7.22
C ASN A 540 39.90 -21.54 6.12
N PRO A 541 38.61 -21.32 6.42
CA PRO A 541 37.56 -21.28 5.40
C PRO A 541 37.87 -20.19 4.37
N LYS A 542 37.73 -20.53 3.08
CA LYS A 542 38.11 -19.63 1.98
C LYS A 542 37.02 -18.63 1.66
N ASP A 543 35.76 -19.09 1.63
CA ASP A 543 34.58 -18.27 1.37
C ASP A 543 33.41 -18.74 2.24
N VAL A 544 32.94 -17.85 3.13
CA VAL A 544 31.67 -18.02 3.84
C VAL A 544 30.64 -17.11 3.18
N VAL A 545 29.49 -17.65 2.79
CA VAL A 545 28.43 -16.90 2.12
C VAL A 545 27.13 -17.01 2.90
N PHE A 546 26.56 -15.87 3.26
CA PHE A 546 25.23 -15.76 3.83
C PHE A 546 24.28 -15.28 2.75
N SER A 547 23.19 -16.01 2.52
CA SER A 547 22.18 -15.66 1.53
C SER A 547 20.81 -15.61 2.20
N VAL A 548 20.02 -14.60 1.84
CA VAL A 548 18.64 -14.46 2.28
C VAL A 548 17.76 -13.97 1.14
N GLY A 549 16.58 -14.56 1.00
CA GLY A 549 15.67 -14.19 -0.07
C GLY A 549 14.40 -15.02 -0.11
N LYS A 550 13.58 -14.78 -1.12
CA LYS A 550 12.36 -15.55 -1.37
C LYS A 550 12.72 -16.98 -1.81
N PRO A 551 12.26 -18.02 -1.11
CA PRO A 551 12.51 -19.39 -1.54
C PRO A 551 11.70 -19.73 -2.80
N PHE A 552 12.28 -20.51 -3.73
CA PHE A 552 11.52 -21.00 -4.91
C PHE A 552 10.33 -21.89 -4.50
N ASP A 553 10.48 -22.64 -3.41
CA ASP A 553 9.40 -23.43 -2.81
C ASP A 553 9.60 -23.53 -1.29
N ALA A 554 8.75 -22.81 -0.55
CA ALA A 554 8.79 -22.77 0.92
C ALA A 554 8.56 -24.13 1.58
N ARG A 555 7.81 -25.05 0.96
CA ARG A 555 7.47 -26.36 1.55
C ARG A 555 8.64 -27.31 1.51
N THR A 556 9.42 -27.26 0.42
CA THR A 556 10.56 -28.15 0.21
C THR A 556 11.89 -27.52 0.60
N PHE A 557 11.97 -26.20 0.79
CA PHE A 557 13.21 -25.46 1.08
C PHE A 557 14.15 -26.14 2.09
N ILE A 558 13.60 -26.58 3.23
CA ILE A 558 14.38 -27.19 4.32
C ILE A 558 14.82 -28.63 4.03
N LYS A 559 14.09 -29.35 3.17
CA LYS A 559 14.29 -30.78 2.91
C LYS A 559 14.89 -31.08 1.54
N ARG A 560 14.87 -30.11 0.62
CA ARG A 560 15.32 -30.28 -0.77
C ARG A 560 16.79 -30.66 -0.81
N PHE A 561 17.12 -31.68 -1.59
CA PHE A 561 18.49 -32.13 -1.76
C PHE A 561 19.29 -31.13 -2.60
N VAL A 562 20.46 -30.72 -2.09
CA VAL A 562 21.46 -29.93 -2.83
C VAL A 562 22.83 -30.49 -2.48
N ASP A 563 23.56 -30.95 -3.50
CA ASP A 563 24.95 -31.38 -3.33
C ASP A 563 25.86 -30.15 -3.35
N VAL A 564 26.36 -29.77 -2.19
CA VAL A 564 27.22 -28.60 -1.98
C VAL A 564 28.60 -28.80 -2.63
N LYS A 565 29.05 -30.03 -2.84
CA LYS A 565 30.33 -30.32 -3.55
C LYS A 565 30.22 -30.06 -5.05
N ILE A 566 29.03 -30.30 -5.61
CA ILE A 566 28.76 -30.08 -7.04
C ILE A 566 28.29 -28.64 -7.28
N THR A 567 27.55 -28.07 -6.33
CA THR A 567 26.93 -26.76 -6.46
C THR A 567 27.56 -25.77 -5.48
N PRO A 568 28.59 -25.01 -5.90
CA PRO A 568 29.29 -24.08 -5.01
C PRO A 568 28.41 -22.89 -4.57
N ASP A 569 27.32 -22.59 -5.28
CA ASP A 569 26.38 -21.52 -4.93
C ASP A 569 24.97 -22.08 -4.66
N VAL A 570 24.78 -22.58 -3.44
CA VAL A 570 23.50 -23.14 -2.97
C VAL A 570 22.37 -22.11 -2.97
N GLY A 571 22.70 -20.83 -2.73
CA GLY A 571 21.73 -19.73 -2.74
C GLY A 571 21.01 -19.62 -4.06
N SER A 572 21.75 -19.74 -5.18
CA SER A 572 21.18 -19.68 -6.54
C SER A 572 20.20 -20.80 -6.88
N VAL A 573 20.21 -21.91 -6.15
CA VAL A 573 19.36 -23.09 -6.41
C VAL A 573 18.05 -23.03 -5.61
N LEU A 574 18.11 -22.44 -4.42
CA LEU A 574 17.02 -22.49 -3.45
C LEU A 574 16.26 -21.16 -3.31
N LEU A 575 16.90 -20.05 -3.64
CA LEU A 575 16.35 -18.71 -3.52
C LEU A 575 16.20 -18.06 -4.90
N HIS A 576 15.23 -17.16 -5.02
CA HIS A 576 15.06 -16.35 -6.22
C HIS A 576 16.29 -15.47 -6.53
N PRO A 577 16.44 -14.99 -7.78
CA PRO A 577 17.59 -14.20 -8.21
C PRO A 577 17.79 -12.88 -7.47
N ASP A 578 16.76 -12.35 -6.83
CA ASP A 578 16.76 -11.13 -6.02
C ASP A 578 17.28 -11.35 -4.58
N ALA A 579 17.70 -12.57 -4.25
CA ALA A 579 18.27 -12.88 -2.94
C ALA A 579 19.54 -12.06 -2.65
N VAL A 580 19.59 -11.49 -1.46
CA VAL A 580 20.74 -10.73 -0.97
C VAL A 580 21.81 -11.72 -0.50
N ARG A 581 23.03 -11.53 -0.97
CA ARG A 581 24.19 -12.37 -0.64
C ARG A 581 25.30 -11.54 -0.03
N VAL A 582 25.89 -12.05 1.05
CA VAL A 582 27.00 -11.41 1.76
C VAL A 582 28.13 -12.41 1.87
N ARG A 583 29.27 -12.08 1.27
CA ARG A 583 30.47 -12.92 1.31
C ARG A 583 31.44 -12.42 2.37
N VAL A 584 31.87 -13.32 3.24
CA VAL A 584 32.98 -13.13 4.17
C VAL A 584 34.19 -13.85 3.59
N GLY A 585 34.99 -13.12 2.81
CA GLY A 585 36.25 -13.63 2.26
C GLY A 585 37.40 -13.60 3.28
N GLY A 586 38.57 -14.09 2.86
CA GLY A 586 39.74 -14.27 3.75
C GLY A 586 40.18 -13.04 4.56
N LYS A 587 40.05 -11.83 4.01
CA LYS A 587 40.37 -10.58 4.73
C LYS A 587 39.41 -10.34 5.91
N ARG A 588 38.11 -10.39 5.64
CA ARG A 588 37.06 -10.17 6.66
C ARG A 588 37.04 -11.29 7.71
N TYR A 589 37.39 -12.52 7.30
CA TYR A 589 37.63 -13.63 8.22
C TYR A 589 38.84 -13.36 9.12
N ALA A 590 40.00 -12.99 8.57
CA ALA A 590 41.20 -12.68 9.35
C ALA A 590 40.98 -11.51 10.32
N GLU A 591 40.19 -10.51 9.92
CA GLU A 591 39.79 -9.39 10.77
C GLU A 591 38.87 -9.80 11.92
N GLY A 592 38.05 -10.85 11.76
CA GLY A 592 37.11 -11.35 12.76
C GLY A 592 37.61 -12.52 13.62
N LYS A 593 38.63 -13.25 13.16
CA LYS A 593 39.18 -14.43 13.83
C LYS A 593 39.68 -14.09 15.24
N GLY A 594 39.18 -14.82 16.24
CA GLY A 594 39.59 -14.66 17.65
C GLY A 594 39.10 -13.37 18.33
N LYS A 595 38.29 -12.54 17.65
CA LYS A 595 37.80 -11.25 18.17
C LYS A 595 36.35 -11.30 18.69
N GLY A 596 35.76 -12.49 18.80
CA GLY A 596 34.38 -12.67 19.25
C GLY A 596 33.34 -12.56 18.13
N TRP A 597 32.14 -12.08 18.48
CA TRP A 597 30.98 -11.99 17.59
C TRP A 597 31.05 -10.77 16.66
N MET A 598 30.50 -10.92 15.45
CA MET A 598 30.42 -9.86 14.44
C MET A 598 29.12 -9.91 13.63
N GLU A 599 28.68 -8.73 13.20
CA GLU A 599 27.55 -8.57 12.28
C GLU A 599 28.01 -8.72 10.83
N VAL A 600 27.29 -9.56 10.09
CA VAL A 600 27.41 -9.72 8.66
C VAL A 600 26.08 -9.33 8.05
N GLU A 601 26.05 -8.16 7.40
CA GLU A 601 24.87 -7.60 6.76
C GLU A 601 25.14 -7.29 5.29
N GLY A 602 24.07 -7.31 4.50
CA GLY A 602 24.10 -6.89 3.10
C GLY A 602 23.79 -5.40 2.97
N ASP A 603 24.27 -4.80 1.89
CA ASP A 603 24.09 -3.37 1.62
C ASP A 603 22.67 -3.02 1.14
N VAL A 604 21.88 -4.03 0.78
CA VAL A 604 20.53 -3.90 0.22
C VAL A 604 19.54 -4.66 1.10
N PRO A 605 18.36 -4.10 1.40
CA PRO A 605 17.30 -4.82 2.11
C PRO A 605 16.70 -5.94 1.25
N VAL A 606 16.17 -6.96 1.92
CA VAL A 606 15.44 -8.07 1.29
C VAL A 606 13.96 -7.73 1.24
N ASP A 607 13.32 -7.96 0.10
CA ASP A 607 11.88 -7.85 -0.05
C ASP A 607 11.17 -9.13 0.40
N VAL A 608 10.21 -8.97 1.32
CA VAL A 608 9.27 -10.03 1.72
C VAL A 608 7.97 -9.79 0.97
N GLY A 609 7.50 -10.78 0.22
CA GLY A 609 6.22 -10.76 -0.50
C GLY A 609 5.03 -11.18 0.39
N LEU A 610 3.85 -11.31 -0.21
CA LEU A 610 2.63 -11.70 0.53
C LEU A 610 2.62 -13.16 1.01
N ASP A 611 3.48 -13.99 0.43
CA ASP A 611 3.78 -15.33 0.93
C ASP A 611 4.48 -15.30 2.30
N GLY A 612 5.00 -14.13 2.71
CA GLY A 612 5.53 -13.86 4.03
C GLY A 612 6.66 -14.81 4.42
N SER A 613 7.44 -15.26 3.44
CA SER A 613 8.41 -16.34 3.60
C SER A 613 9.81 -15.88 3.19
N LEU A 614 10.78 -16.02 4.09
CA LEU A 614 12.20 -15.84 3.80
C LEU A 614 12.98 -17.10 4.09
N GLY A 615 13.79 -17.52 3.12
CA GLY A 615 14.81 -18.54 3.28
C GLY A 615 16.14 -17.91 3.64
N PHE A 616 16.82 -18.49 4.62
CA PHE A 616 18.13 -18.07 5.10
C PHE A 616 19.11 -19.22 4.91
N ILE A 617 20.28 -18.93 4.34
CA ILE A 617 21.31 -19.91 4.02
C ILE A 617 22.66 -19.39 4.49
N GLY A 618 23.42 -20.20 5.20
CA GLY A 618 24.84 -19.99 5.48
C GLY A 618 25.64 -21.14 4.87
N SER A 619 26.52 -20.86 3.93
CA SER A 619 27.34 -21.87 3.26
C SER A 619 28.84 -21.61 3.41
N VAL A 620 29.62 -22.69 3.52
CA VAL A 620 31.09 -22.65 3.62
C VAL A 620 31.69 -23.62 2.62
N THR A 621 32.60 -23.13 1.78
CA THR A 621 33.34 -23.91 0.77
C THR A 621 34.84 -23.93 1.01
#